data_AF-A0A2V8B9P5-F1
#
_entry.id   AF-A0A2V8B9P5-F1
#
_cell.length_a   1.000
_cell.length_b   1.000
_cell.length_c   1.000
_cell.angle_alpha   90.00
_cell.angle_beta   90.00
_cell.angle_gamma   90.00
#
_symmetry.space_group_name_H-M   'P 1'
#
loop_
_entity.id
_entity.type
_entity.pdbx_description
1 polymer ?
#
loop_
_entity_poly.entity_id
_entity_poly.type
_entity_poly.pdbx_seq_one_letter_code
_entity_poly.pdbx_strand_id
1 'polypeptide(L)'
;DVTSPSTNEMSVGVANVVGRAEWRLDYVHRKSSDMYGDFLNLSTGRVADAVGRPFDLTLVSNTPLASRAYDGATADARYRWARMQMGANYTLSKTWGNFNGENVGSGPIRASFDTFPEYRQESWNYPTGYNPGDQRHKVRTWVSYALPLPEAAGRVDLGVVQRADSGVAVDVNGSIDPRAYVINPGYVT
;
A
#
# COMPACT_ATOMS: atom_id res chain seq x y z
N ASP A 1 19.74 17.83 -6.49
CA ASP A 1 18.86 17.35 -7.56
C ASP A 1 17.83 16.40 -7.01
N VAL A 2 16.63 16.44 -7.58
CA VAL A 2 15.49 15.62 -7.19
C VAL A 2 15.42 14.42 -8.14
N THR A 3 15.34 13.22 -7.57
CA THR A 3 15.19 11.96 -8.30
C THR A 3 13.72 11.55 -8.32
N SER A 4 13.25 10.96 -9.42
CA SER A 4 11.88 10.45 -9.48
C SER A 4 11.68 9.25 -8.54
N PRO A 5 10.54 9.17 -7.80
CA PRO A 5 10.18 8.00 -7.02
C PRO A 5 10.25 6.73 -7.85
N SER A 6 10.86 5.70 -7.28
CA SER A 6 11.12 4.44 -7.96
C SER A 6 10.66 3.26 -7.10
N THR A 7 10.41 2.12 -7.74
CA THR A 7 10.08 0.87 -7.04
C THR A 7 10.91 -0.26 -7.63
N ASN A 8 11.63 -0.96 -6.78
CA ASN A 8 12.31 -2.20 -7.14
C ASN A 8 11.38 -3.37 -6.85
N GLU A 9 11.14 -4.22 -7.85
CA GLU A 9 10.30 -5.41 -7.72
C GLU A 9 11.11 -6.67 -8.03
N MET A 10 10.91 -7.70 -7.21
CA MET A 10 11.33 -9.06 -7.50
C MET A 10 10.10 -9.96 -7.45
N SER A 11 9.94 -10.84 -8.43
CA SER A 11 8.92 -11.86 -8.42
C SER A 11 9.47 -13.24 -8.78
N VAL A 12 8.91 -14.27 -8.15
CA VAL A 12 9.22 -15.67 -8.43
C VAL A 12 7.93 -16.46 -8.40
N GLY A 13 7.80 -17.39 -9.34
CA GLY A 13 6.58 -18.19 -9.46
C GLY A 13 6.89 -19.61 -9.93
N VAL A 14 6.04 -20.53 -9.49
CA VAL A 14 6.04 -21.92 -9.94
C VAL A 14 4.61 -22.36 -10.22
N ALA A 15 4.43 -23.11 -11.29
CA ALA A 15 3.15 -23.64 -11.68
C ALA A 15 3.31 -25.05 -12.22
N ASN A 16 2.27 -25.87 -12.06
CA ASN A 16 2.24 -27.20 -12.64
C ASN A 16 0.81 -27.61 -12.98
N VAL A 17 0.70 -28.49 -13.97
CA VAL A 17 -0.54 -29.17 -14.35
C VAL A 17 -0.29 -30.67 -14.24
N VAL A 18 -1.04 -31.32 -13.35
CA VAL A 18 -0.92 -32.76 -13.11
C VAL A 18 -2.29 -33.40 -13.23
N GLY A 19 -2.49 -34.13 -14.33
CA GLY A 19 -3.73 -34.81 -14.64
C GLY A 19 -4.90 -33.86 -14.79
N ARG A 20 -5.73 -33.75 -13.75
CA ARG A 20 -6.92 -32.88 -13.74
C ARG A 20 -6.79 -31.70 -12.80
N ALA A 21 -5.63 -31.55 -12.16
CA ALA A 21 -5.29 -30.44 -11.28
C ALA A 21 -4.34 -29.49 -11.99
N GLU A 22 -4.55 -28.19 -11.79
CA GLU A 22 -3.59 -27.15 -12.09
C GLU A 22 -3.40 -26.28 -10.87
N TRP A 23 -2.19 -25.80 -10.65
CA TRP A 23 -1.90 -24.88 -9.58
C TRP A 23 -0.75 -23.95 -9.93
N ARG A 24 -0.74 -22.77 -9.29
CA ARG A 24 0.28 -21.74 -9.42
C ARG A 24 0.49 -21.07 -8.08
N LEU A 25 1.75 -20.84 -7.74
CA LEU A 25 2.18 -20.06 -6.59
C LEU A 25 3.09 -18.96 -7.10
N ASP A 26 2.79 -17.71 -6.75
CA ASP A 26 3.66 -16.56 -7.01
C ASP A 26 3.98 -15.85 -5.71
N TYR A 27 5.20 -15.34 -5.63
CA TYR A 27 5.64 -14.39 -4.62
C TYR A 27 6.16 -13.14 -5.32
N VAL A 28 5.81 -11.98 -4.77
CA VAL A 28 6.30 -10.67 -5.21
C VAL A 28 6.76 -9.87 -3.98
N HIS A 29 7.93 -9.25 -4.12
CA HIS A 29 8.47 -8.28 -3.18
C HIS A 29 8.65 -6.95 -3.89
N ARG A 30 8.18 -5.85 -3.29
CA ARG A 30 8.42 -4.49 -3.78
C ARG A 30 8.99 -3.63 -2.67
N LYS A 31 9.98 -2.82 -3.02
CA LYS A 31 10.50 -1.76 -2.15
C LYS A 31 10.52 -0.44 -2.90
N SER A 32 9.83 0.55 -2.34
CA SER A 32 9.75 1.90 -2.91
C SER A 32 10.92 2.75 -2.40
N SER A 33 11.44 3.62 -3.26
CA SER A 33 12.57 4.52 -2.98
C SER A 33 12.31 5.92 -3.55
N ASP A 34 13.16 6.88 -3.18
CA ASP A 34 13.20 8.23 -3.74
C ASP A 34 11.86 9.00 -3.59
N MET A 35 11.19 8.85 -2.45
CA MET A 35 9.94 9.57 -2.18
C MET A 35 10.20 11.05 -1.97
N TYR A 36 9.35 11.90 -2.54
CA TYR A 36 9.41 13.35 -2.32
C TYR A 36 9.05 13.72 -0.88
N GLY A 37 9.81 14.64 -0.31
CA GLY A 37 9.61 15.22 1.01
C GLY A 37 9.76 16.74 1.01
N ASP A 38 9.11 17.37 1.99
CA ASP A 38 9.18 18.78 2.30
C ASP A 38 10.18 19.01 3.44
N PHE A 39 11.25 19.74 3.13
CA PHE A 39 12.29 20.16 4.05
C PHE A 39 12.03 21.60 4.46
N LEU A 40 11.73 21.80 5.74
CA LEU A 40 11.57 23.13 6.33
C LEU A 40 12.16 23.07 7.74
N ASN A 41 13.25 23.81 7.94
CA ASN A 41 13.90 23.96 9.22
C ASN A 41 14.62 25.31 9.31
N LEU A 42 15.25 25.63 10.45
CA LEU A 42 15.95 26.90 10.63
C LEU A 42 17.08 27.17 9.62
N SER A 43 17.58 26.13 8.93
CA SER A 43 18.63 26.26 7.91
C SER A 43 18.09 26.52 6.49
N THR A 44 16.81 26.29 6.23
CA THR A 44 16.23 26.52 4.89
C THR A 44 16.02 28.00 4.58
N GLY A 45 16.01 28.84 5.61
CA GLY A 45 15.92 30.29 5.47
C GLY A 45 14.49 30.79 5.25
N ARG A 46 14.38 32.04 4.78
CA ARG A 46 13.10 32.74 4.61
C ARG A 46 13.01 33.42 3.25
N VAL A 47 11.80 33.52 2.75
CA VAL A 47 11.45 34.29 1.55
C VAL A 47 10.39 35.34 1.89
N ALA A 48 10.25 36.37 1.06
CA ALA A 48 9.19 37.35 1.22
C ALA A 48 8.28 37.34 -0.02
N ASP A 49 6.99 37.60 0.18
CA ASP A 49 6.07 37.84 -0.93
C ASP A 49 6.29 39.22 -1.58
N ALA A 50 5.48 39.54 -2.60
CA ALA A 50 5.56 40.80 -3.32
C ALA A 50 5.31 42.06 -2.46
N VAL A 51 4.71 41.91 -1.27
CA VAL A 51 4.46 43.01 -0.32
C VAL A 51 5.42 42.99 0.88
N GLY A 52 6.42 42.10 0.87
CA GLY A 52 7.46 42.03 1.90
C GLY A 52 7.11 41.18 3.13
N ARG A 53 6.00 40.42 3.10
CA ARG A 53 5.65 39.52 4.22
C ARG A 53 6.59 38.31 4.22
N PRO A 54 7.28 38.00 5.34
CA PRO A 54 8.19 36.87 5.40
C PRO A 54 7.44 35.54 5.52
N PHE A 55 8.04 34.49 4.96
CA PHE A 55 7.62 33.08 5.06
C PHE A 55 8.86 32.22 5.25
N ASP A 56 8.72 31.13 6.00
CA ASP A 56 9.77 30.11 6.06
C ASP A 56 9.84 29.34 4.73
N LEU A 57 11.04 29.13 4.22
CA LEU A 57 11.25 28.49 2.92
C LEU A 57 11.14 26.97 3.04
N THR A 58 10.19 26.37 2.32
CA THR A 58 10.14 24.91 2.12
C THR A 58 10.94 24.53 0.88
N LEU A 59 11.89 23.63 1.04
CA LEU A 59 12.60 22.98 -0.07
C LEU A 59 11.98 21.62 -0.35
N VAL A 60 11.85 21.27 -1.64
CA VAL A 60 11.38 19.95 -2.06
C VAL A 60 12.59 19.12 -2.48
N SER A 61 12.74 17.95 -1.88
CA SER A 61 13.80 16.98 -2.22
C SER A 61 13.33 15.55 -1.94
N ASN A 62 14.16 14.54 -2.17
CA ASN A 62 13.86 13.17 -1.77
C ASN A 62 14.19 12.97 -0.28
N THR A 63 13.26 12.39 0.48
CA THR A 63 13.49 12.08 1.90
C THR A 63 13.90 10.62 2.08
N PRO A 64 14.95 10.33 2.87
CA PRO A 64 15.31 8.97 3.24
C PRO A 64 14.39 8.40 4.34
N LEU A 65 13.58 9.26 4.99
CA LEU A 65 12.73 8.87 6.10
C LEU A 65 11.46 8.13 5.65
N ALA A 66 11.05 8.32 4.39
CA ALA A 66 9.89 7.65 3.83
C ALA A 66 10.23 6.22 3.44
N SER A 67 9.44 5.27 3.97
CA SER A 67 9.57 3.85 3.71
C SER A 67 8.21 3.27 3.31
N ARG A 68 8.21 2.46 2.26
CA ARG A 68 7.05 1.67 1.81
C ARG A 68 7.52 0.39 1.11
N ALA A 69 7.07 -0.75 1.62
CA ALA A 69 7.36 -2.07 1.09
C ALA A 69 6.08 -2.90 0.96
N TYR A 70 6.15 -3.89 0.08
CA TYR A 70 5.05 -4.82 -0.19
C TYR A 70 5.59 -6.24 -0.35
N ASP A 71 4.95 -7.20 0.31
CA ASP A 71 5.08 -8.62 0.06
C ASP A 71 3.71 -9.16 -0.35
N GLY A 72 3.67 -9.96 -1.41
CA GLY A 72 2.47 -10.65 -1.85
C GLY A 72 2.79 -12.09 -2.19
N ALA A 73 2.02 -13.02 -1.63
CA ALA A 73 2.00 -14.41 -2.07
C ALA A 73 0.60 -14.74 -2.58
N THR A 74 0.51 -15.23 -3.82
CA THR A 74 -0.75 -15.66 -4.42
C THR A 74 -0.70 -17.14 -4.75
N ALA A 75 -1.76 -17.85 -4.37
CA ALA A 75 -1.95 -19.24 -4.67
C ALA A 75 -3.24 -19.42 -5.46
N ASP A 76 -3.13 -20.06 -6.61
CA ASP A 76 -4.24 -20.42 -7.48
C ASP A 76 -4.24 -21.92 -7.67
N ALA A 77 -5.39 -22.56 -7.49
CA ALA A 77 -5.55 -23.98 -7.73
C ALA A 77 -6.90 -24.24 -8.42
N ARG A 78 -6.91 -25.13 -9.41
CA ARG A 78 -8.13 -25.63 -10.04
C ARG A 78 -8.08 -27.13 -10.18
N TYR A 79 -9.24 -27.76 -10.07
CA TYR A 79 -9.38 -29.19 -10.23
C TYR A 79 -10.66 -29.52 -11.00
N ARG A 80 -10.55 -30.45 -11.94
CA ARG A 80 -11.70 -30.96 -12.69
C ARG A 80 -12.01 -32.39 -12.27
N TRP A 81 -13.24 -32.64 -11.88
CA TRP A 81 -13.70 -33.98 -11.51
C TRP A 81 -15.04 -34.30 -12.19
N ALA A 82 -14.99 -35.17 -13.21
CA ALA A 82 -16.15 -35.52 -14.03
C ALA A 82 -16.84 -34.27 -14.60
N ARG A 83 -18.07 -34.00 -14.17
CA ARG A 83 -18.88 -32.83 -14.56
C ARG A 83 -18.66 -31.62 -13.65
N MET A 84 -17.85 -31.75 -12.59
CA MET A 84 -17.52 -30.67 -11.68
C MET A 84 -16.19 -30.02 -12.05
N GLN A 85 -16.13 -28.70 -11.90
CA GLN A 85 -14.89 -27.94 -11.85
C GLN A 85 -14.89 -27.15 -10.56
N MET A 86 -13.72 -27.05 -9.93
CA MET A 86 -13.54 -26.29 -8.71
C MET A 86 -12.27 -25.46 -8.82
N GLY A 87 -12.27 -24.31 -8.17
CA GLY A 87 -11.09 -23.47 -8.09
C GLY A 87 -11.05 -22.65 -6.82
N ALA A 88 -9.84 -22.29 -6.43
CA ALA A 88 -9.54 -21.45 -5.30
C ALA A 88 -8.41 -20.49 -5.66
N ASN A 89 -8.56 -19.24 -5.24
CA ASN A 89 -7.51 -18.24 -5.20
C ASN A 89 -7.35 -17.78 -3.75
N TYR A 90 -6.10 -17.67 -3.33
CA TYR A 90 -5.73 -17.13 -2.04
C TYR A 90 -4.61 -16.11 -2.21
N THR A 91 -4.77 -14.94 -1.61
CA THR A 91 -3.73 -13.92 -1.52
C THR A 91 -3.38 -13.70 -0.05
N LEU A 92 -2.10 -13.84 0.27
CA LEU A 92 -1.49 -13.35 1.49
C LEU A 92 -0.68 -12.10 1.13
N SER A 93 -1.05 -10.92 1.62
CA SER A 93 -0.34 -9.68 1.31
C SER A 93 0.02 -8.87 2.53
N LYS A 94 1.16 -8.19 2.49
CA LYS A 94 1.65 -7.30 3.53
C LYS A 94 2.12 -6.01 2.87
N THR A 95 1.43 -4.90 3.10
CA THR A 95 1.93 -3.55 2.76
C THR A 95 2.30 -2.82 4.04
N TRP A 96 3.55 -2.37 4.16
CA TRP A 96 4.02 -1.70 5.38
C TRP A 96 5.03 -0.61 5.11
N GLY A 97 5.15 0.31 6.07
CA GLY A 97 5.94 1.51 5.94
C GLY A 97 5.38 2.63 6.82
N ASN A 98 5.95 3.82 6.67
CA ASN A 98 5.48 5.03 7.34
C ASN A 98 4.91 6.06 6.34
N PHE A 99 4.89 5.74 5.04
CA PHE A 99 4.45 6.66 4.01
C PHE A 99 3.55 6.00 2.96
N ASN A 100 2.38 6.59 2.73
CA ASN A 100 1.44 6.13 1.69
C ASN A 100 1.72 6.79 0.33
N GLY A 101 2.20 8.03 0.32
CA GLY A 101 2.44 8.79 -0.91
C GLY A 101 1.19 9.29 -1.62
N GLU A 102 -0.02 8.90 -1.17
CA GLU A 102 -1.28 9.35 -1.76
C GLU A 102 -2.39 9.51 -0.70
N ASN A 103 -3.40 10.32 -1.02
CA ASN A 103 -4.66 10.37 -0.29
C ASN A 103 -5.87 10.40 -1.25
N VAL A 104 -7.07 10.18 -0.71
CA VAL A 104 -8.32 10.09 -1.49
C VAL A 104 -8.72 11.42 -2.17
N GLY A 105 -8.28 12.56 -1.63
CA GLY A 105 -8.71 13.90 -2.08
C GLY A 105 -7.80 14.56 -3.12
N SER A 106 -6.50 14.25 -3.14
CA SER A 106 -5.49 14.94 -3.95
C SER A 106 -4.58 14.03 -4.76
N GLY A 107 -4.67 12.70 -4.59
CA GLY A 107 -3.72 11.77 -5.21
C GLY A 107 -2.34 11.93 -4.58
N PRO A 108 -1.25 12.16 -5.35
CA PRO A 108 0.10 12.25 -4.82
C PRO A 108 0.29 13.31 -3.74
N ILE A 109 0.93 12.92 -2.63
CA ILE A 109 1.35 13.83 -1.55
C ILE A 109 2.85 13.68 -1.31
N ARG A 110 3.47 14.75 -0.80
CA ARG A 110 4.85 14.75 -0.34
C ARG A 110 4.90 14.38 1.15
N ALA A 111 5.96 13.73 1.58
CA ALA A 111 6.21 13.47 2.98
C ALA A 111 6.53 14.77 3.71
N SER A 112 6.01 14.96 4.91
CA SER A 112 6.30 16.14 5.74
C SER A 112 7.26 15.84 6.89
N PHE A 113 7.92 14.68 6.89
CA PHE A 113 8.74 14.20 8.00
C PHE A 113 9.86 15.17 8.39
N ASP A 114 10.41 15.86 7.39
CA ASP A 114 11.49 16.84 7.50
C ASP A 114 11.00 18.30 7.71
N THR A 115 9.70 18.49 7.99
CA THR A 115 9.11 19.80 8.28
C THR A 115 9.04 20.01 9.79
N PHE A 116 9.73 21.03 10.29
CA PHE A 116 9.91 21.30 11.72
C PHE A 116 10.42 20.06 12.50
N PRO A 117 11.53 19.43 12.07
CA PRO A 117 11.99 18.17 12.63
C PRO A 117 12.29 18.24 14.14
N GLU A 118 12.64 19.41 14.67
CA GLU A 118 12.90 19.63 16.09
C GLU A 118 11.67 19.42 17.00
N TYR A 119 10.46 19.43 16.44
CA TYR A 119 9.22 19.16 17.17
C TYR A 119 8.70 17.74 16.95
N ARG A 120 9.43 16.91 16.21
CA ARG A 120 8.96 15.57 15.82
C ARG A 120 9.85 14.48 16.37
N GLN A 121 9.20 13.39 16.76
CA GLN A 121 9.82 12.12 17.11
C GLN A 121 9.19 11.03 16.26
N GLU A 122 10.01 10.22 15.60
CA GLU A 122 9.58 9.16 14.67
C GLU A 122 8.48 8.27 15.26
N SER A 123 8.66 7.80 16.51
CA SER A 123 7.71 6.87 17.14
C SER A 123 6.32 7.45 17.39
N TRP A 124 6.13 8.76 17.26
CA TRP A 124 4.85 9.45 17.45
C TRP A 124 4.33 10.09 16.16
N ASN A 125 5.22 10.66 15.35
CA ASN A 125 4.82 11.48 14.20
C ASN A 125 4.78 10.73 12.87
N TYR A 126 5.60 9.70 12.71
CA TYR A 126 5.66 8.90 11.47
C TYR A 126 6.10 7.45 11.75
N PRO A 127 5.38 6.74 12.63
CA PRO A 127 5.71 5.36 12.95
C PRO A 127 5.55 4.47 11.73
N THR A 128 6.35 3.42 11.67
CA THR A 128 6.18 2.36 10.66
C THR A 128 5.07 1.40 11.09
N GLY A 129 4.14 1.12 10.19
CA GLY A 129 3.01 0.22 10.43
C GLY A 129 2.47 -0.38 9.13
N TYR A 130 1.30 -1.02 9.22
CA TYR A 130 0.59 -1.46 8.02
C TYR A 130 -0.06 -0.26 7.32
N ASN A 131 0.15 -0.15 6.02
CA ASN A 131 -0.46 0.92 5.23
C ASN A 131 -1.94 0.59 4.92
N PRO A 132 -2.80 1.59 4.65
CA PRO A 132 -4.24 1.38 4.38
C PRO A 132 -4.57 0.44 3.21
N GLY A 133 -3.61 0.18 2.32
CA GLY A 133 -3.74 -0.83 1.26
C GLY A 133 -3.52 -2.27 1.71
N ASP A 134 -3.15 -2.51 2.98
CA ASP A 134 -2.94 -3.85 3.51
C ASP A 134 -4.26 -4.55 3.81
N GLN A 135 -4.53 -5.62 3.06
CA GLN A 135 -5.55 -6.60 3.40
C GLN A 135 -4.89 -7.98 3.41
N ARG A 136 -4.65 -8.48 4.63
CA ARG A 136 -3.73 -9.60 4.85
C ARG A 136 -4.14 -10.87 4.11
N HIS A 137 -5.41 -11.27 4.24
CA HIS A 137 -5.93 -12.51 3.69
C HIS A 137 -7.09 -12.21 2.76
N LYS A 138 -7.06 -12.78 1.55
CA LYS A 138 -8.19 -12.76 0.63
C LYS A 138 -8.34 -14.14 0.01
N VAL A 139 -9.51 -14.75 0.19
CA VAL A 139 -9.84 -16.07 -0.34
C VAL A 139 -11.04 -15.94 -1.25
N ARG A 140 -10.96 -16.55 -2.43
CA ARG A 140 -12.11 -16.77 -3.31
C ARG A 140 -12.13 -18.21 -3.79
N THR A 141 -13.21 -18.93 -3.51
CA THR A 141 -13.41 -20.30 -3.97
C THR A 141 -14.65 -20.37 -4.84
N TRP A 142 -14.68 -21.33 -5.75
CA TRP A 142 -15.82 -21.59 -6.60
C TRP A 142 -15.92 -23.06 -6.98
N VAL A 143 -17.15 -23.49 -7.25
CA VAL A 143 -17.46 -24.80 -7.80
C VAL A 143 -18.49 -24.60 -8.90
N SER A 144 -18.31 -25.24 -10.04
CA SER A 144 -19.30 -25.36 -11.11
C SER A 144 -19.60 -26.82 -11.40
N TYR A 145 -20.85 -27.11 -11.79
CA TYR A 145 -21.31 -28.44 -12.15
C TYR A 145 -22.11 -28.40 -13.45
N ALA A 146 -21.64 -29.11 -14.46
CA ALA A 146 -22.31 -29.29 -15.73
C ALA A 146 -23.49 -30.25 -15.58
N LEU A 147 -24.71 -29.72 -15.66
CA LEU A 147 -25.92 -30.52 -15.50
C LEU A 147 -25.99 -31.60 -16.60
N PRO A 148 -26.35 -32.85 -16.26
CA PRO A 148 -26.47 -33.94 -17.21
C PRO A 148 -27.79 -33.86 -17.99
N LEU A 149 -27.97 -32.78 -18.75
CA LEU A 149 -29.18 -32.56 -19.54
C LEU A 149 -29.07 -33.19 -20.93
N PRO A 150 -30.21 -33.58 -21.55
CA PRO A 150 -30.25 -33.99 -22.95
C PRO A 150 -29.78 -32.88 -23.88
N GLU A 151 -29.27 -33.25 -25.06
CA GLU A 151 -28.75 -32.28 -26.04
C GLU A 151 -29.79 -31.22 -26.44
N ALA A 152 -31.07 -31.61 -26.53
CA ALA A 152 -32.18 -30.70 -26.81
C ALA A 152 -32.36 -29.59 -25.75
N ALA A 153 -31.85 -29.77 -24.53
CA ALA A 153 -31.89 -28.79 -23.45
C ALA A 153 -30.61 -27.94 -23.36
N GLY A 154 -29.60 -28.21 -24.20
CA GLY A 154 -28.34 -27.48 -24.23
C GLY A 154 -27.38 -27.79 -23.08
N ARG A 155 -26.30 -27.00 -22.98
CA ARG A 155 -25.31 -27.07 -21.89
C ARG A 155 -25.68 -26.04 -20.82
N VAL A 156 -25.90 -26.52 -19.59
CA VAL A 156 -26.16 -25.66 -18.42
C VAL A 156 -25.21 -26.03 -17.31
N ASP A 157 -24.55 -25.01 -16.73
CA ASP A 157 -23.66 -25.15 -15.59
C ASP A 157 -24.24 -24.42 -14.38
N LEU A 158 -24.31 -25.10 -13.24
CA LEU A 158 -24.66 -24.48 -11.96
C LEU A 158 -23.38 -24.13 -11.20
N GLY A 159 -23.25 -22.89 -10.74
CA GLY A 159 -22.05 -22.40 -10.05
C GLY A 159 -22.32 -21.78 -8.69
N VAL A 160 -21.40 -22.00 -7.74
CA VAL A 160 -21.37 -21.34 -6.42
C VAL A 160 -20.01 -20.69 -6.23
N VAL A 161 -19.98 -19.47 -5.70
CA VAL A 161 -18.76 -18.71 -5.39
C VAL A 161 -18.81 -18.22 -3.95
N GLN A 162 -17.74 -18.44 -3.19
CA GLN A 162 -17.57 -17.91 -1.84
C GLN A 162 -16.36 -16.99 -1.79
N ARG A 163 -16.48 -15.89 -1.05
CA ARG A 163 -15.39 -14.96 -0.75
C ARG A 163 -15.26 -14.76 0.76
N ALA A 164 -14.04 -14.71 1.26
CA ALA A 164 -13.73 -14.36 2.64
C ALA A 164 -12.42 -13.58 2.67
N ASP A 165 -12.44 -12.39 3.27
CA ASP A 165 -11.26 -11.54 3.39
C ASP A 165 -11.06 -11.09 4.85
N SER A 166 -9.81 -10.84 5.23
CA SER A 166 -9.49 -10.21 6.52
C SER A 166 -9.87 -8.74 6.54
N GLY A 167 -9.86 -8.15 7.74
CA GLY A 167 -9.91 -6.71 7.92
C GLY A 167 -8.74 -6.00 7.22
N VAL A 168 -8.93 -4.70 7.02
CA VAL A 168 -7.92 -3.77 6.50
C VAL A 168 -7.10 -3.16 7.63
N ALA A 169 -5.92 -2.64 7.33
CA ALA A 169 -5.16 -1.85 8.28
C ALA A 169 -5.95 -0.61 8.74
N VAL A 170 -5.82 -0.30 10.02
CA VAL A 170 -6.39 0.90 10.65
C VAL A 170 -5.29 1.65 11.39
N ASP A 171 -5.37 2.97 11.37
CA ASP A 171 -4.53 3.85 12.18
C ASP A 171 -5.39 4.65 13.17
N VAL A 172 -4.80 4.98 14.32
CA VAL A 172 -5.40 5.88 15.30
C VAL A 172 -4.52 7.12 15.31
N ASN A 173 -4.97 8.15 14.61
CA ASN A 173 -4.27 9.41 14.50
C ASN A 173 -4.99 10.51 15.31
N GLY A 174 -4.22 11.47 15.79
CA GLY A 174 -4.73 12.58 16.59
C GLY A 174 -3.77 13.76 16.53
N SER A 175 -4.32 14.97 16.54
CA SER A 175 -3.55 16.19 16.62
C SER A 175 -3.19 16.49 18.07
N ILE A 176 -1.93 16.85 18.31
CA ILE A 176 -1.44 17.33 19.59
C ILE A 176 -1.09 18.81 19.42
N ASP A 177 -1.41 19.63 20.42
CA ASP A 177 -0.96 21.03 20.47
C ASP A 177 0.29 21.14 21.36
N PRO A 178 1.49 21.21 20.79
CA PRO A 178 2.72 21.26 21.56
C PRO A 178 3.08 22.66 22.06
N ARG A 179 2.34 23.72 21.67
CA ARG A 179 2.79 25.13 21.86
C ARG A 179 3.05 25.51 23.32
N ALA A 180 2.38 24.88 24.27
CA ALA A 180 2.60 25.11 25.71
C ALA A 180 3.88 24.43 26.24
N TYR A 181 4.46 23.51 25.47
CA TYR A 181 5.56 22.64 25.88
C TYR A 181 6.85 22.87 25.08
N VAL A 182 6.81 23.65 23.99
CA VAL A 182 7.97 23.94 23.13
C VAL A 182 8.13 25.44 22.92
N ILE A 183 9.38 25.90 22.84
CA ILE A 183 9.73 27.29 22.53
C ILE A 183 9.95 27.39 21.02
N ASN A 184 9.35 28.40 20.37
CA ASN A 184 9.62 28.67 18.97
C ASN A 184 11.10 29.05 18.79
N PRO A 185 11.91 28.24 18.08
CA PRO A 185 13.34 28.49 17.94
C PRO A 185 13.66 29.55 16.88
N GLY A 186 12.64 30.12 16.23
CA GLY A 186 12.80 31.24 15.30
C GLY A 186 12.03 31.11 13.99
N TYR A 187 10.92 30.38 13.93
CA TYR A 187 10.02 30.40 12.76
C TYR A 187 9.17 31.64 12.70
N VAL A 188 8.72 31.99 11.50
CA VAL A 188 7.76 33.09 11.29
C VAL A 188 6.41 32.70 11.88
N THR A 189 5.81 33.60 12.66
CA THR A 189 4.48 33.43 13.29
C THR A 189 3.47 34.41 12.72
#